data_AF-A0A1G8W7B4-F1
#
_entry.id   AF-A0A1G8W7B4-F1
#
_cell.length_a   1.000
_cell.length_b   1.000
_cell.length_c   1.000
_cell.angle_alpha   90.00
_cell.angle_beta   90.00
_cell.angle_gamma   90.00
#
_symmetry.space_group_name_H-M   'P 1'
#
loop_
_entity.id
_entity.type
_entity.pdbx_description
1 polymer ?
#
loop_
_entity_poly.entity_id
_entity_poly.type
_entity_poly.pdbx_seq_one_letter_code
_entity_poly.pdbx_strand_id
1 'polypeptide(L)'
;MPDEDKIPPGPPGTTGTILAPGQLKIGDLIRFDGVFFPVRDMVAGRGGAKVLIFKGREPYTVAGPTLAYRPIDFNALSGTLRYIRTE
;
A
#
# COMPACT_ATOMS: atom_id res chain seq x y z
N MET A 1 -7.08 -17.20 14.97
CA MET A 1 -6.15 -16.11 14.59
C MET A 1 -5.92 -16.28 13.10
N PRO A 2 -6.23 -15.31 12.23
CA PRO A 2 -6.05 -15.53 10.80
C PRO A 2 -4.55 -15.60 10.47
N ASP A 3 -4.15 -16.62 9.74
CA ASP A 3 -2.77 -16.97 9.39
C ASP A 3 -2.00 -15.79 8.78
N GLU A 4 -1.00 -15.26 9.51
CA GLU A 4 -0.05 -14.26 9.02
C GLU A 4 0.85 -14.78 7.86
N ASP A 5 0.81 -16.09 7.59
CA ASP A 5 1.74 -16.83 6.74
C ASP A 5 1.49 -16.71 5.21
N LYS A 6 0.54 -15.89 4.76
CA LYS A 6 0.14 -15.85 3.33
C LYS A 6 0.14 -14.50 2.65
N ILE A 7 0.75 -13.47 3.25
CA ILE A 7 0.93 -12.20 2.55
C ILE A 7 2.06 -12.38 1.51
N PRO A 8 1.78 -12.25 0.20
CA PRO A 8 2.82 -12.36 -0.81
C PRO A 8 3.94 -11.34 -0.54
N PRO A 9 5.21 -11.64 -0.87
CA PRO A 9 6.30 -10.72 -0.65
C PRO A 9 6.10 -9.44 -1.48
N GLY A 10 6.33 -8.30 -0.83
CA GLY A 10 6.34 -6.98 -1.46
C GLY A 10 7.73 -6.64 -2.03
N PRO A 11 7.89 -5.43 -2.59
CA PRO A 11 9.21 -4.90 -2.90
C PRO A 11 10.10 -4.85 -1.65
N PRO A 12 11.43 -4.98 -1.80
CA PRO A 12 12.36 -4.85 -0.68
C PRO A 12 12.14 -3.54 0.09
N GLY A 13 12.17 -3.61 1.42
CA GLY A 13 11.93 -2.44 2.28
C GLY A 13 10.46 -2.06 2.43
N THR A 14 9.52 -2.94 2.07
CA THR A 14 8.08 -2.73 2.28
C THR A 14 7.45 -3.84 3.12
N THR A 15 6.39 -3.50 3.85
CA THR A 15 5.54 -4.47 4.57
C THR A 15 4.15 -4.48 3.97
N GLY A 16 3.62 -5.68 3.69
CA GLY A 16 2.25 -5.87 3.24
C GLY A 16 1.28 -5.88 4.41
N THR A 17 0.12 -5.22 4.26
CA THR A 17 -0.94 -5.19 5.25
C THR A 17 -2.30 -5.16 4.56
N ILE A 18 -3.26 -5.92 5.08
CA ILE A 18 -4.65 -5.84 4.62
C ILE A 18 -5.28 -4.59 5.22
N LEU A 19 -5.71 -3.66 4.37
CA LEU A 19 -6.26 -2.37 4.76
C LEU A 19 -7.67 -2.19 4.20
N ALA A 20 -8.57 -1.66 5.04
CA ALA A 20 -9.88 -1.20 4.59
C ALA A 20 -9.73 0.02 3.65
N PRO A 21 -10.73 0.30 2.79
CA PRO A 21 -10.68 1.44 1.86
C PRO A 21 -10.33 2.77 2.56
N GLY A 22 -10.88 3.02 3.75
CA GLY A 22 -10.60 4.22 4.54
C GLY A 22 -9.17 4.32 5.10
N GLN A 23 -8.43 3.21 5.16
CA GLN A 23 -7.06 3.16 5.70
C GLN A 23 -5.98 3.30 4.63
N LEU A 24 -6.35 3.23 3.35
CA LEU A 24 -5.44 3.42 2.22
C LEU A 24 -4.96 4.86 2.14
N LYS A 25 -3.71 5.02 1.67
CA LYS A 25 -3.02 6.31 1.55
C LYS A 25 -2.36 6.46 0.18
N ILE A 26 -2.18 7.72 -0.24
CA ILE A 26 -1.32 8.03 -1.39
C ILE A 26 0.10 7.53 -1.07
N GLY A 27 0.75 6.91 -2.05
CA GLY A 27 2.04 6.25 -1.89
C GLY A 27 1.97 4.77 -1.50
N ASP A 28 0.82 4.27 -1.06
CA ASP A 28 0.63 2.82 -0.87
C ASP A 28 0.86 2.08 -2.19
N LEU A 29 1.52 0.94 -2.13
CA LEU A 29 1.78 0.10 -3.30
C LEU A 29 0.73 -1.00 -3.38
N ILE A 30 0.01 -1.07 -4.50
CA ILE A 30 -0.94 -2.13 -4.77
C ILE A 30 -0.36 -3.07 -5.83
N ARG A 31 -0.41 -4.37 -5.56
CA ARG A 31 0.08 -5.38 -6.49
C ARG A 31 -1.00 -5.77 -7.48
N PHE A 32 -0.70 -5.66 -8.76
CA PHE A 32 -1.52 -6.17 -9.85
C PHE A 32 -0.65 -6.95 -10.82
N ASP A 33 -1.04 -8.18 -11.15
CA ASP A 33 -0.36 -9.00 -12.16
C ASP A 33 1.16 -9.14 -11.90
N GLY A 34 1.55 -9.18 -10.63
CA GLY A 34 2.96 -9.26 -10.22
C GLY A 34 3.68 -7.91 -10.12
N VAL A 35 3.12 -6.82 -10.63
CA VAL A 35 3.70 -5.48 -10.65
C VAL A 35 3.11 -4.62 -9.54
N PHE A 36 3.95 -3.80 -8.90
CA PHE A 36 3.53 -2.90 -7.82
C PHE A 36 3.32 -1.49 -8.35
N PHE A 37 2.13 -0.96 -8.13
CA PHE A 37 1.76 0.39 -8.56
C PHE A 37 1.56 1.30 -7.34
N PRO A 38 2.29 2.42 -7.25
CA PRO A 38 2.08 3.39 -6.20
C PRO A 38 0.79 4.15 -6.47
N VAL A 39 -0.10 4.21 -5.47
CA VAL A 39 -1.28 5.06 -5.48
C VAL A 39 -0.80 6.51 -5.60
N ARG A 40 -1.20 7.17 -6.68
CA ARG A 40 -0.85 8.57 -6.97
C ARG A 40 -1.88 9.53 -6.44
N ASP A 41 -3.14 9.16 -6.53
CA ASP A 41 -4.26 9.94 -6.04
C ASP A 41 -5.43 9.04 -5.65
N MET A 42 -6.38 9.57 -4.89
CA MET A 42 -7.54 8.83 -4.40
C MET A 42 -8.80 9.67 -4.41
N VAL A 43 -9.88 9.10 -4.92
CA VAL A 43 -11.21 9.72 -4.92
C VAL A 43 -12.17 8.90 -4.07
N ALA A 44 -13.08 9.56 -3.37
CA ALA A 44 -14.16 8.87 -2.67
C ALA A 44 -15.10 8.21 -3.69
N GLY A 45 -15.33 6.91 -3.54
CA GLY A 45 -16.34 6.17 -4.28
C GLY A 45 -17.68 6.14 -3.54
N ARG A 46 -18.71 5.57 -4.19
CA ARG A 46 -20.01 5.32 -3.54
C ARG A 46 -19.88 4.22 -2.49
N GLY A 47 -20.69 4.31 -1.44
CA GLY A 47 -20.80 3.25 -0.43
C GLY A 47 -19.54 3.04 0.43
N GLY A 48 -18.73 4.09 0.64
CA GLY A 48 -17.49 3.99 1.41
C GLY A 48 -16.30 3.38 0.67
N ALA A 49 -16.47 3.10 -0.63
CA ALA A 49 -15.38 2.68 -1.50
C ALA A 49 -14.36 3.82 -1.71
N LYS A 50 -13.15 3.46 -2.13
CA LYS A 50 -12.17 4.40 -2.68
C LYS A 50 -11.81 4.03 -4.11
N VAL A 51 -11.64 5.04 -4.96
CA VAL A 51 -11.06 4.86 -6.30
C VAL A 51 -9.61 5.28 -6.21
N LEU A 52 -8.70 4.35 -6.52
CA LEU A 52 -7.26 4.56 -6.54
C LEU A 52 -6.82 4.91 -7.96
N ILE A 53 -6.03 5.97 -8.08
CA ILE A 53 -5.47 6.42 -9.35
C ILE A 53 -3.98 6.10 -9.35
N PHE A 54 -3.48 5.56 -10.45
CA PHE A 54 -2.09 5.15 -10.63
C PHE A 54 -1.49 5.81 -11.87
N LYS A 55 -0.16 5.86 -11.96
CA LYS A 55 0.52 6.32 -13.18
C LYS A 55 0.54 5.17 -14.20
N GLY A 56 0.01 5.40 -15.40
CA GLY A 56 0.08 4.44 -16.51
C GLY A 56 -0.79 3.19 -16.33
N ARG A 57 -1.77 3.22 -15.42
CA ARG A 57 -2.75 2.14 -15.22
C ARG A 57 -4.13 2.76 -15.00
N GLU A 58 -5.17 2.06 -15.43
CA GLU A 58 -6.55 2.45 -15.19
C GLU A 58 -6.87 2.55 -13.69
N PRO A 59 -7.78 3.45 -13.28
CA PRO A 59 -8.21 3.57 -11.90
C PRO A 59 -8.81 2.25 -11.37
N TYR A 60 -8.59 1.98 -10.08
CA TYR A 60 -9.09 0.78 -9.43
C TYR A 60 -10.04 1.12 -8.28
N THR A 61 -11.23 0.55 -8.28
CA THR A 61 -12.20 0.75 -7.20
C THR A 61 -12.01 -0.30 -6.11
N VAL A 62 -11.75 0.15 -4.90
CA VAL A 62 -11.63 -0.67 -3.70
C VAL A 62 -12.87 -0.50 -2.85
N ALA A 63 -13.73 -1.52 -2.82
CA ALA A 63 -14.96 -1.54 -2.02
C ALA A 63 -14.82 -2.31 -0.69
N GLY A 64 -13.71 -3.01 -0.48
CA GLY A 64 -13.46 -3.83 0.71
C GLY A 64 -11.98 -3.90 1.08
N PRO A 65 -11.61 -4.67 2.12
CA PRO A 65 -10.22 -4.81 2.53
C PRO A 65 -9.32 -5.28 1.38
N THR A 66 -8.18 -4.63 1.19
CA THR A 66 -7.23 -4.93 0.12
C THR A 66 -5.81 -4.98 0.66
N LEU A 67 -4.97 -5.80 0.02
CA LEU A 67 -3.57 -5.89 0.39
C LEU A 67 -2.79 -4.71 -0.20
N ALA A 68 -2.17 -3.93 0.67
CA ALA A 68 -1.33 -2.80 0.30
C ALA A 68 0.06 -2.95 0.94
N TYR A 69 1.07 -2.44 0.27
CA TYR A 69 2.45 -2.46 0.76
C TYR A 69 2.92 -1.04 1.04
N ARG A 70 3.54 -0.84 2.20
CA ARG A 70 4.09 0.45 2.63
C ARG A 70 5.58 0.35 2.84
N PRO A 71 6.34 1.42 2.54
CA PRO A 71 7.73 1.52 2.97
C PRO A 71 7.84 1.32 4.48
N ILE A 72 8.80 0.51 4.90
CA ILE A 72 9.13 0.33 6.31
C ILE A 72 9.87 1.59 6.77
N ASP A 73 9.18 2.39 7.56
CA ASP A 73 9.76 3.52 8.25
C ASP A 73 10.58 2.96 9.44
N PHE A 74 11.92 2.87 9.37
CA PHE A 74 12.81 2.39 10.47
C PHE A 74 13.25 3.44 11.53
N ASN A 75 12.50 3.82 12.58
CA ASN A 75 12.80 5.09 13.30
C ASN A 75 14.12 4.97 14.07
N ALA A 76 15.13 5.74 13.67
CA ALA A 76 16.47 5.67 14.27
C ALA A 76 16.53 6.22 15.71
N LEU A 77 15.41 6.71 16.28
CA LEU A 77 15.31 7.05 17.71
C LEU A 77 15.35 5.83 18.66
N SER A 78 15.43 4.60 18.13
CA SER A 78 15.73 3.38 18.90
C SER A 78 17.04 2.68 18.47
N GLY A 79 17.97 3.38 17.82
CA GLY A 79 19.29 2.81 17.47
C GLY A 79 19.28 1.84 16.28
N THR A 80 18.26 1.89 15.42
CA THR A 80 18.16 1.04 14.22
C THR A 80 18.12 1.89 12.95
N LEU A 81 19.03 1.62 12.01
CA LEU A 81 19.33 2.41 10.80
C LEU A 81 18.11 2.62 9.89
N ARG A 82 17.87 3.89 9.49
CA ARG A 82 16.80 4.34 8.57
C ARG A 82 17.44 4.93 7.30
N TYR A 83 17.33 4.24 6.16
CA TYR A 83 17.65 4.85 4.86
C TYR A 83 16.47 5.73 4.43
N ILE A 84 16.67 7.04 4.48
CA ILE A 84 15.78 8.03 3.87
C ILE A 84 16.50 8.50 2.60
N ARG A 85 16.01 8.11 1.43
CA ARG A 85 16.40 8.78 0.18
C ARG A 85 15.29 9.75 -0.18
N THR A 86 15.45 10.98 0.30
CA THR A 86 14.79 12.16 -0.25
C THR A 86 15.42 12.47 -1.61
N GLU A 87 14.60 12.58 -2.65
CA GLU A 87 14.94 13.32 -3.89
C GLU A 87 14.52 14.77 -3.73
#